data_AF-A0A1B7MFG3-F1
#
_entry.id   AF-A0A1B7MFG3-F1
#
_cell.length_a   1.000
_cell.length_b   1.000
_cell.length_c   1.000
_cell.angle_alpha   90.00
_cell.angle_beta   90.00
_cell.angle_gamma   90.00
#
_symmetry.space_group_name_H-M   'P 1'
#
loop_
_entity.id
_entity.type
_entity.pdbx_description
1 polymer ?
#
loop_
_entity_poly.entity_id
_entity_poly.type
_entity_poly.pdbx_seq_one_letter_code
_entity_poly.pdbx_strand_id
1 'polypeptide(L)'
;MPSFLAKSFETLKIATGQQTEESARRLPFKLDPPKKQSYVQYYGYEVCPYWLIAFAEEHCPEELPDQNAEDYQDVAVMRAYKRISAWSGIHTLEMQDCFNPPKGGTVPPEWFASIFYDDIQPEGVDIVNVLIVCSDQEEKFQGRPSQVHIDFMTKLIGHGPRWWVSCGYADW
;
A
#
# COMPACT_ATOMS: atom_id res chain seq x y z
N MET A 1 26.99 6.66 -9.00
CA MET A 1 25.86 7.49 -9.47
C MET A 1 24.58 6.85 -8.95
N PRO A 2 23.70 7.63 -8.29
CA PRO A 2 22.42 7.93 -8.92
C PRO A 2 21.97 9.37 -8.61
N SER A 3 22.21 10.30 -9.54
CA SER A 3 21.77 11.71 -9.41
C SER A 3 20.38 11.97 -10.01
N PHE A 4 19.75 10.96 -10.60
CA PHE A 4 18.46 11.10 -11.29
C PHE A 4 17.26 11.02 -10.33
N LEU A 5 17.30 10.13 -9.34
CA LEU A 5 16.20 10.00 -8.37
C LEU A 5 16.12 11.22 -7.45
N ALA A 6 17.25 11.66 -6.88
CA ALA A 6 17.31 12.84 -6.02
C ALA A 6 16.77 14.11 -6.70
N LYS A 7 17.15 14.35 -7.96
CA LYS A 7 16.63 15.48 -8.75
C LYS A 7 15.13 15.37 -9.04
N SER A 8 14.61 14.16 -9.21
CA SER A 8 13.18 13.94 -9.44
C SER A 8 12.34 14.20 -8.18
N PHE A 9 12.88 13.89 -6.99
CA PHE A 9 12.23 14.19 -5.72
C PHE A 9 12.34 15.67 -5.32
N GLU A 10 13.44 16.36 -5.63
CA GLU A 10 13.52 17.82 -5.44
C GLU A 10 12.55 18.57 -6.36
N THR A 11 12.41 18.12 -7.61
CA THR A 11 11.42 18.70 -8.54
C THR A 11 9.98 18.53 -8.03
N LEU A 12 9.68 17.41 -7.36
CA LEU A 12 8.39 17.16 -6.71
C LEU A 12 8.14 18.10 -5.51
N LYS A 13 9.18 18.41 -4.71
CA LYS A 13 9.09 19.37 -3.60
C LYS A 13 8.88 20.81 -4.07
N ILE A 14 9.43 21.19 -5.23
CA ILE A 14 9.29 22.54 -5.80
C ILE A 14 7.89 22.73 -6.41
N ALA A 15 7.31 21.69 -7.02
CA ALA A 15 5.97 21.74 -7.62
C ALA A 15 4.82 21.93 -6.61
N THR A 16 5.09 21.77 -5.31
CA THR A 16 4.09 21.94 -4.23
C THR A 16 3.84 23.41 -3.89
N GLY A 17 4.70 24.34 -4.32
CA GLY A 17 4.74 25.71 -3.80
C GLY A 17 3.94 26.79 -4.55
N GLN A 18 3.52 26.59 -5.80
CA GLN A 18 2.92 27.70 -6.58
C GLN A 18 1.74 27.28 -7.44
N GLN A 19 0.56 27.44 -6.83
CA GLN A 19 -0.63 28.14 -7.33
C GLN A 19 -1.24 27.79 -8.70
N THR A 20 -2.59 27.86 -8.70
CA THR A 20 -3.51 28.04 -9.85
C THR A 20 -4.18 26.83 -10.50
N GLU A 21 -4.02 25.60 -9.98
CA GLU A 21 -4.69 24.35 -10.45
C GLU A 21 -5.56 23.66 -9.39
N GLU A 22 -5.98 24.39 -8.36
CA GLU A 22 -6.59 23.83 -7.15
C GLU A 22 -7.95 23.13 -7.36
N SER A 23 -8.59 23.36 -8.52
CA SER A 23 -9.91 22.78 -8.85
C SER A 23 -9.85 21.42 -9.57
N ALA A 24 -8.74 21.07 -10.21
CA ALA A 24 -8.61 19.78 -10.90
C ALA A 24 -8.05 18.67 -9.99
N ARG A 25 -7.48 19.04 -8.84
CA ARG A 25 -6.74 18.15 -7.92
C ARG A 25 -7.60 17.37 -6.91
N ARG A 26 -8.92 17.55 -6.89
CA ARG A 26 -9.82 16.92 -5.88
C ARG A 26 -10.70 15.79 -6.39
N LEU A 27 -10.78 15.56 -7.69
CA LEU A 27 -11.64 14.49 -8.20
C LEU A 27 -10.99 13.14 -7.94
N PRO A 28 -11.71 12.19 -7.33
CA PRO A 28 -11.24 10.83 -7.17
C PRO A 28 -10.85 10.23 -8.52
N PHE A 29 -9.80 9.42 -8.56
CA PHE A 29 -9.41 8.73 -9.80
C PHE A 29 -10.55 7.84 -10.30
N LYS A 30 -10.56 7.57 -11.62
CA LYS A 30 -11.56 6.68 -12.21
C LYS A 30 -11.19 5.24 -11.88
N LEU A 31 -12.13 4.54 -11.26
CA LEU A 31 -12.00 3.15 -10.86
C LEU A 31 -13.37 2.50 -10.98
N ASP A 32 -13.43 1.36 -11.65
CA ASP A 32 -14.63 0.53 -11.64
C ASP A 32 -14.62 -0.33 -10.38
N PRO A 33 -15.76 -0.42 -9.65
CA PRO A 33 -15.85 -1.28 -8.50
C PRO A 33 -15.65 -2.75 -8.92
N PRO A 34 -15.03 -3.57 -8.06
CA PRO A 34 -14.84 -4.98 -8.36
C PRO A 34 -16.20 -5.69 -8.31
N LYS A 35 -16.25 -6.91 -8.83
CA LYS A 35 -17.42 -7.77 -8.60
C LYS A 35 -17.55 -7.99 -7.09
N LYS A 36 -18.75 -7.81 -6.53
CA LYS A 36 -18.99 -8.05 -5.10
C LYS A 36 -18.66 -9.50 -4.73
N GLN A 37 -17.97 -9.67 -3.61
CA GLN A 37 -17.64 -10.96 -3.00
C GLN A 37 -17.98 -10.93 -1.50
N SER A 38 -17.86 -12.07 -0.82
CA SER A 38 -18.20 -12.19 0.61
C SER A 38 -17.24 -11.44 1.53
N TYR A 39 -16.03 -11.13 1.04
CA TYR A 39 -14.97 -10.45 1.79
C TYR A 39 -14.67 -9.09 1.17
N VAL A 40 -14.20 -8.16 2.02
CA VAL A 40 -13.78 -6.82 1.60
C VAL A 40 -12.66 -6.95 0.58
N GLN A 41 -12.76 -6.15 -0.48
CA GLN A 41 -11.71 -6.03 -1.49
C GLN A 41 -11.01 -4.70 -1.35
N TYR A 42 -9.69 -4.73 -1.33
CA TYR A 42 -8.83 -3.57 -1.24
C TYR A 42 -8.19 -3.26 -2.59
N TYR A 43 -8.19 -2.00 -2.98
CA TYR A 43 -7.45 -1.54 -4.14
C TYR A 43 -6.12 -0.96 -3.69
N GLY A 44 -5.01 -1.52 -4.18
CA GLY A 44 -3.70 -1.07 -3.74
C GLY A 44 -2.52 -1.80 -4.35
N TYR A 45 -1.37 -1.56 -3.73
CA TYR A 45 -0.07 -2.02 -4.21
C TYR A 45 0.46 -3.12 -3.30
N GLU A 46 0.73 -4.28 -3.88
CA GLU A 46 1.59 -5.27 -3.24
C GLU A 46 2.95 -4.65 -2.97
N VAL A 47 3.46 -4.88 -1.77
CA VAL A 47 4.80 -4.47 -1.35
C VAL A 47 5.48 -5.62 -0.63
N CYS A 48 6.75 -5.83 -0.96
CA CYS A 48 7.58 -6.78 -0.24
C CYS A 48 8.08 -6.13 1.07
N PRO A 49 7.98 -6.81 2.24
CA PRO A 49 8.51 -6.27 3.49
C PRO A 49 9.99 -5.88 3.42
N TYR A 50 10.82 -6.65 2.73
CA TYR A 50 12.24 -6.31 2.52
C TYR A 50 12.45 -5.03 1.71
N TRP A 51 11.54 -4.74 0.77
CA TRP A 51 11.57 -3.48 0.03
C TRP A 51 11.22 -2.30 0.94
N LEU A 52 10.24 -2.45 1.84
CA LEU A 52 9.91 -1.43 2.84
C LEU A 52 11.06 -1.19 3.81
N ILE A 53 11.73 -2.24 4.28
CA ILE A 53 12.90 -2.11 5.17
C ILE A 53 14.01 -1.32 4.46
N ALA A 54 14.37 -1.71 3.23
CA ALA A 54 15.38 -0.99 2.45
C ALA A 54 14.99 0.47 2.18
N PHE A 55 13.71 0.73 1.92
CA PHE A 55 13.17 2.09 1.77
C PHE A 55 13.33 2.92 3.05
N ALA A 56 13.07 2.32 4.22
CA ALA A 56 13.26 2.98 5.51
C ALA A 56 14.73 3.29 5.79
N GLU A 57 15.63 2.35 5.49
CA GLU A 57 17.08 2.52 5.64
C GLU A 57 17.60 3.67 4.76
N GLU A 58 17.09 3.81 3.53
CA GLU A 58 17.49 4.88 2.63
C GLU A 58 16.93 6.26 3.04
N HIS A 59 15.68 6.32 3.51
CA HIS A 59 14.96 7.59 3.64
C HIS A 59 14.66 8.02 5.08
N CYS A 60 14.80 7.14 6.06
CA CYS A 60 14.55 7.40 7.48
C CYS A 60 15.65 6.82 8.41
N PRO A 61 16.95 6.82 8.05
CA PRO A 61 17.97 6.10 8.82
C PRO A 61 18.09 6.57 10.28
N GLU A 62 17.85 7.85 10.54
CA GLU A 62 17.92 8.44 11.88
C GLU A 62 16.75 8.03 12.79
N GLU A 63 15.68 7.46 12.22
CA GLU A 63 14.49 7.02 12.94
C GLU A 63 14.47 5.51 13.21
N LEU A 64 15.51 4.79 12.76
CA LEU A 64 15.63 3.34 12.92
C LEU A 64 16.41 2.98 14.20
N PRO A 65 16.03 1.89 14.87
CA PRO A 65 16.81 1.36 15.97
C PRO A 65 18.10 0.69 15.46
N ASP A 66 18.92 0.19 16.37
CA ASP A 66 20.07 -0.66 16.02
C ASP A 66 19.59 -1.87 15.20
N GLN A 67 20.36 -2.27 14.18
CA GLN A 67 20.01 -3.38 13.29
C GLN A 67 19.85 -4.73 14.00
N ASN A 68 20.41 -4.88 15.21
CA ASN A 68 20.29 -6.08 16.02
C ASN A 68 19.10 -6.04 17.00
N ALA A 69 18.30 -4.97 17.01
CA ALA A 69 17.11 -4.89 17.84
C ALA A 69 16.06 -5.91 17.37
N GLU A 70 15.39 -6.57 18.32
CA GLU A 70 14.38 -7.59 18.02
C GLU A 70 13.21 -7.02 17.20
N ASP A 71 12.88 -5.74 17.39
CA ASP A 71 11.79 -5.02 16.72
C ASP A 71 12.25 -4.26 15.46
N TYR A 72 13.50 -4.43 15.01
CA TYR A 72 14.05 -3.63 13.90
C TYR A 72 13.20 -3.70 12.64
N GLN A 73 12.75 -4.90 12.26
CA GLN A 73 11.96 -5.10 11.05
C GLN A 73 10.60 -4.40 11.13
N ASP A 74 9.89 -4.57 12.25
CA ASP A 74 8.57 -3.96 12.46
C ASP A 74 8.68 -2.43 12.48
N VAL A 75 9.69 -1.89 13.18
CA VAL A 75 9.94 -0.45 13.22
C VAL A 75 10.30 0.07 11.82
N ALA A 76 11.18 -0.62 11.08
CA ALA A 76 11.57 -0.20 9.73
C ALA A 76 10.37 -0.19 8.77
N VAL A 77 9.56 -1.24 8.76
CA VAL A 77 8.33 -1.32 7.95
C VAL A 77 7.36 -0.19 8.30
N MET A 78 7.11 0.04 9.60
CA MET A 78 6.25 1.12 10.07
C MET A 78 6.78 2.51 9.67
N ARG A 79 8.10 2.72 9.71
CA ARG A 79 8.75 3.99 9.30
C ARG A 79 8.63 4.21 7.80
N ALA A 80 8.87 3.18 6.99
CA ALA A 80 8.65 3.26 5.54
C ALA A 80 7.20 3.61 5.22
N TYR A 81 6.23 2.90 5.82
CA TYR A 81 4.81 3.17 5.63
C TYR A 81 4.47 4.63 5.97
N LYS A 82 4.89 5.14 7.14
CA LYS A 82 4.64 6.53 7.54
C LYS A 82 5.26 7.53 6.56
N ARG A 83 6.47 7.26 6.06
CA ARG A 83 7.16 8.10 5.08
C ARG A 83 6.42 8.12 3.74
N ILE A 84 6.00 6.96 3.24
CA ILE A 84 5.22 6.81 2.00
C ILE A 84 3.87 7.51 2.12
N SER A 85 3.16 7.33 3.23
CA SER A 85 1.89 8.02 3.51
C SER A 85 2.08 9.55 3.48
N ALA A 86 3.09 10.06 4.18
CA ALA A 86 3.39 11.49 4.19
C ALA A 86 3.75 12.06 2.80
N TRP A 87 4.53 11.33 2.00
CA TRP A 87 4.93 11.78 0.66
C TRP A 87 3.82 11.68 -0.38
N SER A 88 2.98 10.64 -0.29
CA SER A 88 1.88 10.42 -1.23
C SER A 88 0.72 11.40 -1.01
N GLY A 89 0.57 11.95 0.20
CA GLY A 89 -0.56 12.80 0.57
C GLY A 89 -1.89 12.04 0.68
N ILE A 90 -1.85 10.70 0.69
CA ILE A 90 -3.04 9.85 0.79
C ILE A 90 -3.35 9.61 2.26
N HIS A 91 -4.33 10.34 2.81
CA HIS A 91 -4.74 10.20 4.21
C HIS A 91 -5.46 8.89 4.52
N THR A 92 -6.01 8.22 3.50
CA THR A 92 -6.69 6.93 3.61
C THR A 92 -5.76 5.76 3.35
N LEU A 93 -4.44 6.01 3.24
CA LEU A 93 -3.48 4.94 3.01
C LEU A 93 -3.46 4.04 4.24
N GLU A 94 -3.62 2.75 4.04
CA GLU A 94 -3.56 1.73 5.10
C GLU A 94 -2.64 0.60 4.62
N MET A 95 -2.22 -0.28 5.52
CA MET A 95 -1.45 -1.47 5.17
C MET A 95 -2.15 -2.68 5.75
N GLN A 96 -2.41 -3.70 4.93
CA GLN A 96 -3.03 -4.94 5.37
C GLN A 96 -2.47 -6.13 4.60
N ASP A 97 -2.60 -7.29 5.20
CA ASP A 97 -2.38 -8.56 4.53
C ASP A 97 -3.59 -8.91 3.65
N CYS A 98 -3.31 -9.40 2.45
CA CYS A 98 -4.30 -9.79 1.45
C CYS A 98 -3.91 -11.11 0.82
N PHE A 99 -4.92 -11.86 0.38
CA PHE A 99 -4.66 -13.07 -0.39
C PHE A 99 -4.10 -12.76 -1.78
N ASN A 100 -3.17 -13.59 -2.21
CA ASN A 100 -2.60 -13.59 -3.56
C ASN A 100 -2.94 -14.89 -4.31
N PRO A 101 -4.21 -15.09 -4.72
CA PRO A 101 -4.58 -16.31 -5.41
C PRO A 101 -3.85 -16.42 -6.76
N PRO A 102 -3.31 -17.60 -7.12
CA PRO A 102 -2.63 -17.78 -8.39
C PRO A 102 -3.59 -17.54 -9.58
N LYS A 103 -3.15 -16.68 -10.51
CA LYS A 103 -3.80 -16.30 -11.78
C LYS A 103 -5.31 -15.99 -11.71
N GLY A 104 -5.61 -14.74 -11.35
CA GLY A 104 -6.63 -13.95 -12.03
C GLY A 104 -8.07 -14.05 -11.52
N GLY A 105 -8.34 -14.66 -10.38
CA GLY A 105 -9.69 -14.55 -9.85
C GLY A 105 -9.98 -15.47 -8.68
N THR A 106 -10.72 -14.89 -7.74
CA THR A 106 -11.44 -15.53 -6.65
C THR A 106 -10.54 -16.33 -5.70
N VAL A 107 -10.45 -15.85 -4.47
CA VAL A 107 -9.82 -16.60 -3.39
C VAL A 107 -10.60 -17.91 -3.18
N PRO A 108 -9.92 -19.08 -3.19
CA PRO A 108 -10.59 -20.34 -2.94
C PRO A 108 -11.28 -20.35 -1.55
N PRO A 109 -12.54 -20.84 -1.44
CA PRO A 109 -13.26 -20.89 -0.17
C PRO A 109 -12.48 -21.51 1.00
N GLU A 110 -11.65 -22.50 0.71
CA GLU A 110 -10.81 -23.20 1.67
C GLU A 110 -9.71 -22.31 2.30
N TRP A 111 -9.25 -21.27 1.61
CA TRP A 111 -8.28 -20.31 2.16
C TRP A 111 -8.88 -19.45 3.27
N PHE A 112 -10.20 -19.22 3.22
CA PHE A 112 -10.90 -18.51 4.29
C PHE A 112 -11.08 -19.36 5.53
N ALA A 113 -11.35 -20.66 5.36
CA ALA A 113 -11.54 -21.56 6.48
C ALA A 113 -10.25 -21.70 7.30
N SER A 114 -9.11 -21.78 6.64
CA SER A 114 -7.83 -22.07 7.28
C SER A 114 -7.28 -20.94 8.18
N ILE A 115 -7.72 -19.69 7.99
CA ILE A 115 -7.34 -18.55 8.85
C ILE A 115 -7.92 -18.66 10.27
N PHE A 116 -9.05 -19.35 10.43
CA PHE A 116 -9.75 -19.42 11.72
C PHE A 116 -9.32 -20.60 12.59
N TYR A 117 -8.46 -21.50 12.09
CA TYR A 117 -8.19 -22.78 12.74
C TYR A 117 -6.78 -22.99 13.25
N ASP A 118 -5.76 -22.21 12.87
CA ASP A 118 -4.41 -22.32 13.44
C ASP A 118 -3.63 -20.99 13.32
N ASP A 119 -2.77 -20.69 14.30
CA ASP A 119 -1.76 -19.60 14.26
C ASP A 119 -0.66 -19.83 13.20
N ILE A 120 -0.83 -20.84 12.33
CA ILE A 120 0.12 -21.25 11.31
C ILE A 120 -0.52 -21.01 9.95
N GLN A 121 0.12 -20.19 9.12
CA GLN A 121 -0.28 -20.02 7.73
C GLN A 121 -0.34 -21.40 7.06
N PRO A 122 -1.52 -21.87 6.64
CA PRO A 122 -1.70 -23.19 6.04
C PRO A 122 -0.87 -23.31 4.76
N GLU A 123 -0.28 -24.49 4.54
CA GLU A 123 0.48 -24.80 3.33
C GLU A 123 -0.38 -24.53 2.08
N GLY A 124 0.12 -23.70 1.17
CA GLY A 124 -0.54 -23.40 -0.10
C GLY A 124 -1.45 -22.17 -0.11
N VAL A 125 -1.57 -21.43 1.00
CA VAL A 125 -2.19 -20.10 1.02
C VAL A 125 -1.12 -19.03 0.83
N ASP A 126 -1.26 -18.23 -0.22
CA ASP A 126 -0.35 -17.13 -0.51
C ASP A 126 -0.94 -15.80 -0.04
N ILE A 127 -0.16 -15.05 0.74
CA ILE A 127 -0.55 -13.78 1.37
C ILE A 127 0.53 -12.75 1.07
N VAL A 128 0.11 -11.53 0.75
CA VAL A 128 0.98 -10.39 0.46
C VAL A 128 0.58 -9.18 1.29
N ASN A 129 1.57 -8.34 1.61
CA ASN A 129 1.33 -7.04 2.20
C ASN A 129 0.87 -6.05 1.12
N VAL A 130 -0.20 -5.32 1.39
CA VAL A 130 -0.79 -4.36 0.44
C VAL A 130 -0.87 -2.98 1.08
N LEU A 131 -0.30 -1.97 0.41
CA LEU A 131 -0.61 -0.57 0.67
C LEU A 131 -1.97 -0.24 0.04
N ILE A 132 -2.99 -0.16 0.88
CA ILE A 132 -4.38 0.06 0.49
C ILE A 132 -4.62 1.53 0.23
N VAL A 133 -5.22 1.83 -0.90
CA VAL A 133 -5.59 3.17 -1.30
C VAL A 133 -7.08 3.45 -1.08
N CYS A 134 -7.92 2.44 -1.33
CA CYS A 134 -9.34 2.42 -1.01
C CYS A 134 -9.85 0.97 -0.93
N SER A 135 -11.11 0.77 -0.52
CA SER A 135 -11.78 -0.54 -0.55
C SER A 135 -13.05 -0.49 -1.38
N ASP A 136 -13.69 -1.65 -1.56
CA ASP A 136 -15.01 -1.79 -2.18
C ASP A 136 -16.17 -1.43 -1.24
N GLN A 137 -15.88 -1.01 -0.01
CA GLN A 137 -16.87 -0.42 0.90
C GLN A 137 -17.18 1.01 0.46
N GLU A 138 -18.47 1.36 0.40
CA GLU A 138 -18.96 2.62 -0.18
C GLU A 138 -18.21 3.85 0.32
N GLU A 139 -18.06 4.02 1.64
CA GLU A 139 -17.41 5.19 2.23
C GLU A 139 -15.94 5.33 1.82
N LYS A 140 -15.19 4.23 1.89
CA LYS A 140 -13.78 4.16 1.50
C LYS A 140 -13.61 4.29 -0.01
N PHE A 141 -14.55 3.75 -0.79
CA PHE A 141 -14.55 3.85 -2.25
C PHE A 141 -14.77 5.29 -2.71
N GLN A 142 -15.72 6.02 -2.11
CA GLN A 142 -15.96 7.43 -2.44
C GLN A 142 -14.82 8.34 -1.96
N GLY A 143 -14.15 7.97 -0.86
CA GLY A 143 -12.98 8.68 -0.32
C GLY A 143 -11.66 8.40 -1.02
N ARG A 144 -11.65 7.63 -2.12
CA ARG A 144 -10.43 7.27 -2.86
C ARG A 144 -9.68 8.53 -3.36
N PRO A 145 -8.35 8.49 -3.46
CA PRO A 145 -7.56 9.69 -3.76
C PRO A 145 -7.69 10.17 -5.21
N SER A 146 -7.00 11.24 -5.56
CA SER A 146 -6.94 11.75 -6.94
C SER A 146 -5.96 10.94 -7.80
N GLN A 147 -6.05 11.12 -9.12
CA GLN A 147 -5.12 10.49 -10.07
C GLN A 147 -3.66 10.88 -9.79
N VAL A 148 -3.40 12.12 -9.35
CA VAL A 148 -2.04 12.60 -9.04
C VAL A 148 -1.39 11.77 -7.93
N HIS A 149 -2.16 11.40 -6.90
CA HIS A 149 -1.66 10.55 -5.82
C HIS A 149 -1.39 9.12 -6.31
N ILE A 150 -2.26 8.57 -7.17
CA ILE A 150 -2.06 7.25 -7.79
C ILE A 150 -0.81 7.23 -8.67
N ASP A 151 -0.61 8.24 -9.51
CA ASP A 151 0.55 8.35 -10.40
C ASP A 151 1.84 8.44 -9.59
N PHE A 152 1.83 9.20 -8.49
CA PHE A 152 2.94 9.26 -7.55
C PHE A 152 3.27 7.87 -6.98
N MET A 153 2.27 7.16 -6.45
CA MET A 153 2.46 5.83 -5.86
C MET A 153 2.95 4.81 -6.90
N THR A 154 2.37 4.82 -8.11
CA THR A 154 2.77 3.93 -9.21
C THR A 154 4.23 4.18 -9.60
N LYS A 155 4.65 5.45 -9.66
CA LYS A 155 6.05 5.79 -9.94
C LYS A 155 6.99 5.37 -8.81
N LEU A 156 6.57 5.52 -7.56
CA LEU A 156 7.36 5.17 -6.38
C LEU A 156 7.59 3.66 -6.28
N ILE A 157 6.54 2.87 -6.49
CA ILE A 157 6.54 1.42 -6.29
C ILE A 157 7.00 0.68 -7.57
N GLY A 158 6.76 1.27 -8.74
CA GLY A 158 7.23 0.75 -10.03
C GLY A 158 6.23 -0.14 -10.77
N HIS A 159 5.04 -0.38 -10.22
CA HIS A 159 3.93 -1.05 -10.88
C HIS A 159 2.59 -0.43 -10.47
N GLY A 160 1.54 -0.71 -11.24
CA GLY A 160 0.19 -0.20 -10.97
C GLY A 160 -0.53 -0.95 -9.83
N PRO A 161 -1.54 -0.33 -9.20
CA PRO A 161 -2.37 -0.96 -8.20
C PRO A 161 -3.41 -1.92 -8.82
N ARG A 162 -3.88 -2.87 -8.03
CA ARG A 162 -4.96 -3.81 -8.41
C ARG A 162 -5.89 -4.10 -7.23
N TRP A 163 -6.96 -4.84 -7.50
CA TRP A 163 -7.86 -5.35 -6.48
C TRP A 163 -7.27 -6.59 -5.80
N TRP A 164 -7.38 -6.60 -4.48
CA TRP A 164 -6.92 -7.64 -3.56
C TRP A 164 -8.07 -8.05 -2.67
N VAL A 165 -8.12 -9.31 -2.24
CA VAL A 165 -9.14 -9.80 -1.33
C VAL A 165 -8.54 -9.85 0.07
N SER A 166 -9.20 -9.19 1.03
CA SER A 166 -8.80 -9.22 2.43
C SER A 166 -8.72 -10.66 2.92
N CYS A 167 -7.64 -11.00 3.63
CA CYS A 167 -7.56 -12.27 4.34
C CYS A 167 -8.30 -12.25 5.68
N GLY A 168 -9.01 -11.17 6.03
CA GLY A 168 -9.78 -11.11 7.27
C GLY A 168 -8.93 -11.08 8.55
N TYR A 169 -7.59 -11.12 8.44
CA TYR A 169 -6.70 -10.63 9.47
C TYR A 169 -6.80 -9.10 9.50
N ALA A 170 -7.59 -8.59 10.43
CA ALA A 170 -7.56 -7.21 10.91
C ALA A 170 -8.18 -7.29 12.32
N ASP A 171 -7.54 -6.89 13.40
CA ASP A 171 -6.84 -5.64 13.63
C ASP A 171 -5.70 -5.80 14.66
N TRP A 172 -4.60 -5.07 14.48
CA TRP A 172 -3.78 -4.58 15.60
C TRP A 172 -3.94 -3.07 15.72
#